data_AF-A0A5M9I2X1-F1
#
_entry.id   AF-A0A5M9I2X1-F1
#
_cell.length_a   1.000
_cell.length_b   1.000
_cell.length_c   1.000
_cell.angle_alpha   90.00
_cell.angle_beta   90.00
_cell.angle_gamma   90.00
#
_symmetry.space_group_name_H-M   'P 1'
#
loop_
_entity.id
_entity.type
_entity.pdbx_description
1 polymer ?
#
loop_
_entity_poly.entity_id
_entity_poly.type
_entity_poly.pdbx_seq_one_letter_code
_entity_poly.pdbx_strand_id
1 'polypeptide(L)'
;MPDAQINALIEKSFQSALEGKTDFFSAGFFSDAVLIGIGAPVHLFLEPVARMLHTRAVIPEHASVANAVGAVVGNVSASVTAQIRPDPVSAENFRVITQETSAVFSDYDESMAYAREQIEKTAEELLIQKGGKPPFSTSFSQNKQEAPVDGSMLFLAEYITVTKTGKAF
;
A
#
# COMPACT_ATOMS: atom_id res chain seq x y z
N MET A 1 -29.33 1.28 10.32
CA MET A 1 -27.86 1.39 10.20
C MET A 1 -27.24 0.20 10.91
N PRO A 2 -26.97 -0.91 10.20
CA PRO A 2 -26.41 -2.14 10.76
C PRO A 2 -25.15 -1.93 11.62
N ASP A 3 -24.33 -0.94 11.25
CA ASP A 3 -23.06 -0.62 11.92
C ASP A 3 -23.24 -0.15 13.37
N ALA A 4 -24.35 0.54 13.69
CA ALA A 4 -24.60 1.04 15.05
C ALA A 4 -24.88 -0.09 16.05
N GLN A 5 -25.55 -1.16 15.60
CA GLN A 5 -25.86 -2.32 16.44
C GLN A 5 -24.62 -3.18 16.66
N ILE A 6 -23.79 -3.36 15.63
CA ILE A 6 -22.51 -4.07 15.76
C ILE A 6 -21.58 -3.33 16.71
N ASN A 7 -21.46 -2.00 16.58
CA ASN A 7 -20.64 -1.19 17.50
C ASN A 7 -21.11 -1.32 18.95
N ALA A 8 -22.42 -1.34 19.20
CA ALA A 8 -22.96 -1.53 20.54
C ALA A 8 -22.60 -2.91 21.13
N LEU A 9 -22.56 -3.96 20.30
CA LEU A 9 -22.13 -5.30 20.74
C LEU A 9 -20.62 -5.36 21.02
N ILE A 10 -19.80 -4.70 20.20
CA ILE A 10 -18.34 -4.60 20.43
C ILE A 10 -18.07 -3.89 21.75
N GLU A 11 -18.69 -2.74 21.99
CA GLU A 11 -18.51 -1.96 23.22
C GLU A 11 -18.95 -2.78 24.45
N LYS A 12 -20.13 -3.42 24.38
CA LYS A 12 -20.62 -4.25 25.48
C LYS A 12 -19.68 -5.43 25.76
N SER A 13 -19.21 -6.12 24.73
CA SER A 13 -18.26 -7.23 24.85
C SER A 13 -16.94 -6.78 25.50
N PHE A 14 -16.42 -5.62 25.07
CA PHE A 14 -15.20 -5.02 25.61
C PHE A 14 -15.34 -4.67 27.09
N GLN A 15 -16.42 -3.99 27.48
CA GLN A 15 -16.69 -3.63 28.88
C GLN A 15 -16.85 -4.88 29.76
N SER A 16 -17.61 -5.88 29.32
CA SER A 16 -17.76 -7.14 30.06
C SER A 16 -16.41 -7.82 30.29
N ALA A 17 -15.51 -7.80 29.30
CA ALA A 17 -14.20 -8.40 29.41
C ALA A 17 -13.21 -7.58 30.27
N LEU A 18 -13.35 -6.25 30.33
CA LEU A 18 -12.61 -5.40 31.29
C LEU A 18 -13.03 -5.65 32.74
N GLU A 19 -14.34 -5.77 32.99
CA GLU A 19 -14.89 -5.94 34.33
C GLU A 19 -14.80 -7.39 34.85
N GLY A 20 -14.48 -8.35 33.98
CA GLY A 20 -14.48 -9.79 34.31
C GLY A 20 -15.85 -10.33 34.68
N LYS A 21 -16.94 -9.64 34.32
CA LYS A 21 -18.32 -10.02 34.64
C LYS A 21 -18.91 -10.87 33.53
N THR A 22 -19.54 -11.97 33.92
CA THR A 22 -20.38 -12.79 33.04
C THR A 22 -21.83 -12.55 33.40
N ASP A 23 -22.52 -11.74 32.60
CA ASP A 23 -23.97 -11.59 32.66
C ASP A 23 -24.66 -12.90 32.22
N PHE A 24 -25.96 -13.05 32.51
CA PHE A 24 -26.77 -14.19 32.06
C PHE A 24 -26.71 -14.39 30.52
N PHE A 25 -26.54 -13.30 29.76
CA PHE A 25 -26.20 -13.32 28.34
C PHE A 25 -24.98 -12.46 28.06
N SER A 26 -24.01 -12.99 27.32
CA SER A 26 -22.83 -12.26 26.86
C SER A 26 -22.70 -12.31 25.34
N ALA A 27 -22.08 -11.26 24.78
CA ALA A 27 -21.64 -11.24 23.39
C ALA A 27 -20.11 -11.34 23.39
N GLY A 28 -19.55 -12.26 22.61
CA GLY A 28 -18.11 -12.47 22.50
C GLY A 28 -17.67 -12.41 21.04
N PHE A 29 -16.48 -11.90 20.81
CA PHE A 29 -15.84 -11.86 19.49
C PHE A 29 -14.67 -12.83 19.48
N PHE A 30 -14.64 -13.69 18.46
CA PHE A 30 -13.64 -14.75 18.33
C PHE A 30 -12.82 -14.48 17.08
N SER A 31 -11.52 -14.75 17.17
CA SER A 31 -10.61 -14.68 16.03
C SER A 31 -9.73 -15.93 16.00
N ASP A 32 -9.71 -16.61 14.86
CA ASP A 32 -8.74 -17.68 14.60
C ASP A 32 -7.33 -17.13 14.34
N ALA A 33 -7.22 -15.82 14.09
CA ALA A 33 -5.93 -15.16 13.85
C ALA A 33 -5.16 -14.97 15.16
N VAL A 34 -3.88 -15.33 15.13
CA VAL A 34 -2.92 -15.07 16.21
C VAL A 34 -2.49 -13.61 16.19
N LEU A 35 -2.50 -12.94 17.34
CA LEU A 35 -2.02 -11.56 17.43
C LEU A 35 -0.50 -11.56 17.63
N ILE A 36 0.25 -10.98 16.69
CA ILE A 36 1.71 -10.87 16.79
C ILE A 36 2.08 -9.45 17.23
N GLY A 37 2.76 -9.33 18.37
CA GLY A 37 3.19 -8.05 18.91
C GLY A 37 4.59 -7.67 18.46
N ILE A 38 4.71 -6.53 17.75
CA ILE A 38 5.99 -5.93 17.35
C ILE A 38 6.09 -4.49 17.87
N GLY A 39 7.28 -4.11 18.34
CA GLY A 39 7.55 -2.79 18.91
C GLY A 39 7.09 -2.62 20.36
N ALA A 40 7.64 -1.61 21.06
CA ALA A 40 7.11 -1.22 22.36
C ALA A 40 5.87 -0.31 22.17
N PRO A 41 4.87 -0.36 23.07
CA PRO A 41 4.81 -1.13 24.31
C PRO A 41 3.87 -2.35 24.21
N VAL A 42 3.94 -3.16 23.15
CA VAL A 42 2.97 -4.27 22.93
C VAL A 42 2.87 -5.28 24.08
N HIS A 43 3.96 -5.44 24.85
CA HIS A 43 4.01 -6.28 26.04
C HIS A 43 3.08 -5.84 27.17
N LEU A 44 2.62 -4.58 27.17
CA LEU A 44 1.74 -4.06 28.22
C LEU A 44 0.27 -4.47 28.04
N PHE A 45 -0.18 -4.71 26.81
CA PHE A 45 -1.61 -4.82 26.54
C PHE A 45 -2.02 -5.95 25.57
N LEU A 46 -1.10 -6.50 24.78
CA LEU A 46 -1.49 -7.42 23.71
C LEU A 46 -2.08 -8.75 24.24
N GLU A 47 -1.53 -9.26 25.34
CA GLU A 47 -2.06 -10.47 25.98
C GLU A 47 -3.49 -10.28 26.52
N PRO A 48 -3.81 -9.22 27.29
CA PRO A 48 -5.19 -8.88 27.61
C PRO A 48 -6.09 -8.83 26.38
N VAL A 49 -5.67 -8.14 25.32
CA VAL A 49 -6.46 -8.01 24.08
C VAL A 49 -6.70 -9.37 23.42
N ALA A 50 -5.69 -10.24 23.36
CA ALA A 50 -5.85 -11.58 22.80
C ALA A 50 -6.86 -12.41 23.59
N ARG A 51 -6.86 -12.32 24.93
CA ARG A 51 -7.86 -13.00 25.77
C ARG A 51 -9.27 -12.50 25.50
N MET A 52 -9.47 -11.19 25.29
CA MET A 52 -10.78 -10.61 24.98
C MET A 52 -11.32 -11.09 23.63
N LEU A 53 -10.43 -11.38 22.68
CA LEU A 53 -10.77 -11.89 21.34
C LEU A 53 -10.73 -13.43 21.24
N HIS A 54 -10.62 -14.11 22.37
CA HIS A 54 -10.53 -15.57 22.45
C HIS A 54 -9.44 -16.17 21.54
N THR A 55 -8.32 -15.46 21.44
CA THR A 55 -7.14 -15.88 20.67
C THR A 55 -5.89 -15.82 21.54
N ARG A 56 -4.74 -16.10 20.93
CA ARG A 56 -3.43 -16.02 21.58
C ARG A 56 -2.62 -14.84 21.05
N ALA A 57 -1.85 -14.24 21.96
CA ALA A 57 -0.80 -13.30 21.61
C ALA A 57 0.52 -14.05 21.48
N VAL A 58 1.33 -13.66 20.50
CA VAL A 58 2.73 -14.09 20.36
C VAL A 58 3.58 -12.83 20.30
N ILE A 59 4.45 -12.65 21.28
CA ILE A 59 5.43 -11.56 21.30
C ILE A 59 6.81 -12.20 21.13
N PRO A 60 7.45 -12.06 19.96
CA PRO A 60 8.77 -12.60 19.72
C PRO A 60 9.84 -11.98 20.63
N GLU A 61 10.91 -12.72 20.94
CA GLU A 61 12.01 -12.27 21.81
C GLU A 61 12.61 -10.91 21.39
N HIS A 62 12.72 -10.67 20.08
CA HIS A 62 13.28 -9.43 19.51
C HIS A 62 12.19 -8.48 18.97
N ALA A 63 10.97 -8.53 19.52
CA ALA A 63 9.85 -7.69 19.09
C ALA A 63 10.18 -6.19 19.08
N SER A 64 10.98 -5.70 20.04
CA SER A 64 11.36 -4.29 20.15
C SER A 64 12.16 -3.77 18.95
N VAL A 65 12.88 -4.65 18.25
CA VAL A 65 13.72 -4.32 17.09
C VAL A 65 13.20 -4.93 15.79
N ALA A 66 12.03 -5.58 15.81
CA ALA A 66 11.47 -6.29 14.66
C ALA A 66 11.37 -5.40 13.41
N ASN A 67 11.00 -4.12 13.57
CA ASN A 67 10.96 -3.16 12.46
C ASN A 67 12.35 -2.91 11.85
N ALA A 68 13.39 -2.78 12.69
CA ALA A 68 14.76 -2.59 12.23
C ALA A 68 15.29 -3.85 11.53
N VAL A 69 15.02 -5.03 12.09
CA VAL A 69 15.35 -6.31 11.46
C VAL A 69 14.64 -6.42 10.11
N GLY A 70 13.33 -6.17 10.05
CA GLY A 70 12.56 -6.19 8.80
C GLY A 70 13.09 -5.24 7.72
N ALA A 71 13.56 -4.05 8.11
CA ALA A 71 14.21 -3.12 7.20
C ALA A 71 15.52 -3.68 6.63
N VAL A 72 16.25 -4.48 7.41
CA VAL A 72 17.51 -5.09 6.98
C VAL A 72 17.32 -6.36 6.16
N VAL A 73 16.42 -7.28 6.56
CA VAL A 73 16.22 -8.55 5.83
C VAL A 73 15.27 -8.40 4.62
N GLY A 74 14.60 -7.25 4.50
CA GLY A 74 13.60 -7.01 3.49
C GLY A 74 14.16 -6.76 2.09
N ASN A 75 13.24 -6.73 1.13
CA ASN A 75 13.53 -6.20 -0.19
C ASN A 75 13.38 -4.66 -0.17
N VAL A 76 14.25 -3.98 -0.89
CA VAL A 76 14.10 -2.56 -1.20
C VAL A 76 13.29 -2.44 -2.47
N SER A 77 12.37 -1.49 -2.52
CA SER A 77 11.64 -1.15 -3.74
C SER A 77 11.68 0.35 -4.03
N ALA A 78 11.63 0.67 -5.32
CA ALA A 78 11.49 2.01 -5.83
C ALA A 78 10.40 2.03 -6.89
N SER A 79 9.42 2.92 -6.70
CA SER A 79 8.30 3.10 -7.62
C SER A 79 8.36 4.49 -8.21
N VAL A 80 8.25 4.58 -9.53
CA VAL A 80 8.22 5.84 -10.28
C VAL A 80 7.00 5.84 -11.18
N THR A 81 6.28 6.96 -11.18
CA THR A 81 5.06 7.14 -11.95
C THR A 81 5.26 8.25 -12.99
N ALA A 82 4.84 7.99 -14.22
CA ALA A 82 4.65 9.01 -15.25
C ALA A 82 3.16 9.21 -15.53
N GLN A 83 2.82 10.42 -15.95
CA GLN A 83 1.49 10.79 -16.41
C GLN A 83 1.53 11.07 -17.90
N ILE A 84 0.62 10.46 -18.66
CA ILE A 84 0.36 10.76 -20.07
C ILE A 84 -1.02 11.43 -20.13
N ARG A 85 -1.13 12.59 -20.76
CA ARG A 85 -2.43 13.28 -20.91
C ARG A 85 -2.49 14.04 -22.23
N PRO A 86 -3.69 14.39 -22.73
CA PRO A 86 -3.80 15.30 -23.86
C PRO A 86 -3.04 16.60 -23.60
N ASP A 87 -2.31 17.09 -24.59
CA ASP A 87 -1.57 18.33 -24.49
C ASP A 87 -2.53 19.53 -24.48
N PRO A 88 -2.38 20.49 -23.53
CA PRO A 88 -3.29 21.63 -23.45
C PRO A 88 -3.17 22.62 -24.62
N VAL A 89 -2.07 22.59 -25.39
CA VAL A 89 -1.86 23.48 -26.54
C VAL A 89 -2.40 22.83 -27.82
N SER A 90 -2.20 21.52 -27.99
CA SER A 90 -2.76 20.75 -29.10
C SER A 90 -3.39 19.45 -28.58
N ALA A 91 -4.72 19.39 -28.56
CA ALA A 91 -5.46 18.23 -28.03
C ALA A 91 -5.22 16.92 -28.81
N GLU A 92 -4.65 17.00 -30.02
CA GLU A 92 -4.24 15.84 -30.82
C GLU A 92 -2.90 15.23 -30.36
N ASN A 93 -2.12 15.98 -29.57
CA ASN A 93 -0.85 15.53 -29.02
C ASN A 93 -1.00 15.00 -27.59
N PHE A 94 -0.06 14.14 -27.19
CA PHE A 94 0.07 13.61 -25.85
C PHE A 94 1.27 14.24 -25.15
N ARG A 95 1.05 14.73 -23.93
CA ARG A 95 2.11 15.21 -23.05
C ARG A 95 2.43 14.15 -22.01
N VAL A 96 3.69 13.72 -22.00
CA VAL A 96 4.28 12.91 -20.95
C VAL A 96 4.87 13.82 -19.89
N ILE A 97 4.58 13.53 -18.63
CA ILE A 97 5.13 14.21 -17.45
C ILE A 97 5.72 13.13 -16.54
N THR A 98 7.01 13.25 -16.27
CA THR A 98 7.74 12.44 -15.30
C THR A 98 8.21 13.33 -14.14
N GLN A 99 8.90 12.77 -13.15
CA GLN A 99 9.49 13.57 -12.07
C GLN A 99 10.60 14.51 -12.56
N GLU A 100 11.26 14.20 -13.68
CA GLU A 100 12.46 14.90 -14.17
C GLU A 100 12.21 15.72 -15.44
N THR A 101 11.31 15.24 -16.30
CA THR A 101 11.11 15.79 -17.64
C THR A 101 9.64 15.86 -18.04
N SER A 102 9.34 16.74 -19.00
CA SER A 102 8.10 16.70 -19.76
C SER A 102 8.42 16.76 -21.25
N ALA A 103 7.73 15.92 -22.03
CA ALA A 103 7.87 15.83 -23.48
C ALA A 103 6.49 15.73 -24.14
N VAL A 104 6.39 16.13 -25.40
CA VAL A 104 5.16 16.12 -26.19
C VAL A 104 5.35 15.23 -27.41
N PHE A 105 4.37 14.40 -27.70
CA PHE A 105 4.36 13.43 -28.78
C PHE A 105 3.06 13.56 -29.57
N SER A 106 3.10 13.34 -30.88
CA SER A 106 1.90 13.27 -31.72
C SER A 106 1.26 11.88 -31.72
N ASP A 107 2.01 10.86 -31.32
CA ASP A 107 1.57 9.48 -31.28
C ASP A 107 1.51 8.97 -29.83
N TYR A 108 0.44 8.24 -29.51
CA TYR A 108 0.21 7.73 -28.16
C TYR A 108 1.17 6.60 -27.80
N ASP A 109 1.44 5.68 -28.72
CA ASP A 109 2.32 4.53 -28.49
C ASP A 109 3.77 4.99 -28.31
N GLU A 110 4.21 5.99 -29.09
CA GLU A 110 5.50 6.65 -28.88
C GLU A 110 5.59 7.31 -27.50
N SER A 111 4.54 8.01 -27.07
CA SER A 111 4.48 8.65 -25.76
C SER A 111 4.58 7.63 -24.62
N MET A 112 3.92 6.48 -24.77
CA MET A 112 3.91 5.38 -23.81
C MET A 112 5.28 4.69 -23.73
N ALA A 113 5.90 4.42 -24.89
CA ALA A 113 7.23 3.83 -24.95
C ALA A 113 8.28 4.74 -24.29
N TYR A 114 8.27 6.03 -24.61
CA TYR A 114 9.17 7.01 -23.99
C TYR A 114 8.95 7.10 -22.46
N ALA A 115 7.69 7.21 -22.03
CA ALA A 115 7.36 7.32 -20.62
C ALA A 115 7.84 6.09 -19.85
N ARG A 116 7.66 4.89 -20.42
CA ARG A 116 8.10 3.62 -19.83
C ARG A 116 9.61 3.54 -19.70
N GLU A 117 10.35 3.84 -20.77
CA GLU A 117 11.82 3.80 -20.75
C GLU A 117 12.37 4.74 -19.66
N GLN A 118 11.85 5.96 -19.59
CA GLN A 118 12.32 6.94 -18.62
C GLN A 118 12.06 6.49 -17.17
N ILE A 119 10.83 6.06 -16.85
CA ILE A 119 10.52 5.64 -15.47
C ILE A 119 11.17 4.31 -15.09
N GLU A 120 11.42 3.39 -16.03
CA GLU A 120 12.16 2.16 -15.76
C GLU A 120 13.60 2.46 -15.36
N LYS A 121 14.25 3.38 -16.08
CA LYS A 121 15.60 3.85 -15.77
C LYS A 121 15.65 4.56 -14.41
N THR A 122 14.80 5.55 -14.19
CA THR A 122 14.75 6.29 -12.92
C THR A 122 14.43 5.36 -11.74
N ALA A 123 13.52 4.38 -11.91
CA ALA A 123 13.21 3.41 -10.85
C ALA A 123 14.40 2.52 -10.50
N GLU A 124 15.23 2.14 -11.48
CA GLU A 124 16.47 1.40 -11.23
C GLU A 124 17.50 2.23 -10.49
N GLU A 125 17.73 3.47 -10.95
CA GLU A 125 18.67 4.39 -10.31
C GLU A 125 18.27 4.66 -8.86
N LEU A 126 16.97 4.91 -8.59
CA LEU A 126 16.45 5.08 -7.24
C LEU A 126 16.57 3.81 -6.39
N LEU A 127 16.36 2.62 -6.97
CA LEU A 127 16.52 1.36 -6.27
C LEU A 127 17.98 1.17 -5.82
N ILE A 128 18.93 1.43 -6.72
CA ILE A 128 20.37 1.34 -6.43
C ILE A 128 20.77 2.38 -5.36
N GLN A 129 20.29 3.62 -5.47
CA GLN A 129 20.54 4.67 -4.46
C GLN A 129 20.01 4.27 -3.07
N LYS A 130 18.90 3.52 -3.01
CA LYS A 130 18.34 2.98 -1.77
C LYS A 130 19.03 1.69 -1.28
N GLY A 131 20.11 1.26 -1.94
CA GLY A 131 20.89 0.08 -1.57
C GLY A 131 20.39 -1.25 -2.15
N GLY A 132 19.42 -1.22 -3.07
CA GLY A 132 18.93 -2.42 -3.74
C GLY A 132 20.02 -3.08 -4.61
N LYS A 133 20.18 -4.40 -4.48
CA LYS A 133 21.13 -5.20 -5.27
C LYS A 133 20.47 -6.19 -6.23
N PRO A 134 21.11 -6.51 -7.37
CA PRO A 134 20.61 -7.50 -8.32
C PRO A 134 20.47 -8.91 -7.71
N PRO A 135 19.61 -9.78 -8.27
CA PRO A 135 18.74 -9.54 -9.42
C PRO A 135 17.56 -8.62 -9.07
N PHE A 136 17.21 -7.73 -9.99
CA PHE A 136 16.04 -6.86 -9.86
C PHE A 136 14.80 -7.52 -10.46
N SER A 137 13.69 -7.42 -9.77
CA SER A 137 12.36 -7.72 -10.32
C SER A 137 11.65 -6.42 -10.67
N THR A 138 10.96 -6.38 -11.80
CA THR A 138 10.20 -5.22 -12.25
C THR A 138 8.72 -5.59 -12.33
N SER A 139 7.86 -4.75 -11.74
CA SER A 139 6.42 -4.80 -11.93
C SER A 139 5.92 -3.50 -12.53
N PHE A 140 4.83 -3.61 -13.28
CA PHE A 140 4.25 -2.53 -14.04
C PHE A 140 2.76 -2.43 -13.75
N SER A 141 2.27 -1.20 -13.60
CA SER A 141 0.86 -0.90 -13.38
C SER A 141 0.45 0.29 -14.24
N GLN A 142 -0.72 0.17 -14.88
CA GLN A 142 -1.36 1.21 -15.67
C GLN A 142 -2.70 1.55 -15.06
N ASN A 143 -3.00 2.84 -15.00
CA ASN A 143 -4.29 3.33 -14.57
C ASN A 143 -4.75 4.42 -15.54
N LYS A 144 -5.72 4.06 -16.38
CA LYS A 144 -6.34 4.97 -17.34
C LYS A 144 -7.51 5.70 -16.67
N GLN A 145 -7.53 7.02 -16.79
CA GLN A 145 -8.57 7.90 -16.29
C GLN A 145 -9.38 8.43 -17.47
N GLU A 146 -10.66 8.06 -17.51
CA GLU A 146 -11.62 8.49 -18.51
C GLU A 146 -12.89 8.98 -17.81
N ALA A 147 -13.60 9.92 -18.43
CA ALA A 147 -14.86 10.44 -17.92
C ALA A 147 -15.95 10.45 -19.00
N PRO A 148 -17.20 10.10 -18.67
CA PRO A 148 -18.31 10.20 -19.61
C PRO A 148 -18.69 11.67 -19.85
N VAL A 149 -18.68 12.10 -21.11
CA VAL A 149 -19.09 13.44 -21.56
C VAL A 149 -19.94 13.30 -22.83
N ASP A 150 -21.19 13.77 -22.79
CA ASP A 150 -22.13 13.78 -23.92
C ASP A 150 -22.25 12.43 -24.67
N GLY A 151 -22.23 11.32 -23.92
CA GLY A 151 -22.33 9.96 -24.48
C GLY A 151 -21.02 9.40 -25.05
N SER A 152 -19.91 10.13 -24.95
CA SER A 152 -18.56 9.68 -25.32
C SER A 152 -17.66 9.55 -24.07
N MET A 153 -16.61 8.73 -24.15
CA MET A 153 -15.58 8.65 -23.11
C MET A 153 -14.46 9.63 -23.44
N LEU A 154 -14.30 10.67 -22.61
CA LEU A 154 -13.19 11.60 -22.72
C LEU A 154 -11.97 11.03 -21.98
N PHE A 155 -10.87 10.86 -22.70
CA PHE A 155 -9.58 10.51 -22.11
C PHE A 155 -9.01 11.70 -21.34
N LEU A 156 -8.81 11.55 -20.03
CA LEU A 156 -8.28 12.63 -19.17
C LEU A 156 -6.77 12.48 -18.98
N ALA A 157 -6.34 11.29 -18.57
CA ALA A 157 -4.95 10.98 -18.32
C ALA A 157 -4.75 9.47 -18.19
N GLU A 158 -3.50 9.05 -18.27
CA GLU A 158 -3.06 7.71 -17.91
C GLU A 158 -1.83 7.80 -17.03
N TYR A 159 -1.87 7.06 -15.93
CA TYR A 159 -0.77 6.96 -14.99
C TYR A 159 -0.11 5.61 -15.16
N ILE A 160 1.16 5.63 -15.50
CA ILE A 160 1.97 4.43 -15.62
C ILE A 160 2.97 4.41 -14.47
N THR A 161 3.04 3.29 -13.76
CA THR A 161 3.93 3.12 -12.60
C THR A 161 4.80 1.90 -12.82
N VAL A 162 6.10 2.10 -12.73
CA VAL A 162 7.08 1.01 -12.65
C VAL A 162 7.55 0.90 -11.22
N THR A 163 7.54 -0.32 -10.68
CA THR A 163 8.18 -0.64 -9.41
C THR A 163 9.31 -1.61 -9.67
N LYS A 164 10.53 -1.23 -9.29
CA LYS A 164 11.67 -2.15 -9.21
C LYS A 164 11.91 -2.55 -7.76
N THR A 165 12.15 -3.84 -7.57
CA THR A 165 12.43 -4.44 -6.25
C THR A 165 13.73 -5.24 -6.33
N GLY A 166 14.56 -5.12 -5.29
CA GLY A 166 15.82 -5.83 -5.15
C GLY A 166 16.10 -6.15 -3.69
N LYS A 167 17.16 -6.92 -3.41
CA LYS A 167 17.56 -7.21 -2.03
C LYS A 167 18.22 -6.00 -1.39
N ALA A 168 17.94 -5.75 -0.11
CA ALA A 168 18.59 -4.69 0.66
C ALA A 168 20.08 -4.95 0.93
N PHE A 169 20.48 -6.23 1.05
CA PHE A 169 21.85 -6.65 1.39
C PHE A 169 22.34 -7.78 0.48
#